data_AF-A0A139MBQ3-F1
#
_entry.id   AF-A0A139MBQ3-F1
#
_cell.length_a   1.000
_cell.length_b   1.000
_cell.length_c   1.000
_cell.angle_alpha   90.00
_cell.angle_beta   90.00
_cell.angle_gamma   90.00
#
_symmetry.space_group_name_H-M   'P 1'
#
loop_
_entity.id
_entity.type
_entity.pdbx_description
1 polymer ?
#
loop_
_entity_poly.entity_id
_entity_poly.type
_entity_poly.pdbx_seq_one_letter_code
_entity_poly.pdbx_strand_id
1 'polypeptide(L)'
;MNLYEKIKELAAKKNISIRQLEEKLQLANGTIRRWGKTNPSTSAVTKVADYFNVSVDYLLGREEAKPVNEPIDLAKVANSDDDDAIWETFLSAGGRPLTDKDKAVIKAVFSDRWEELQQKAKDLKDSEK
;
A
#
# COMPACT_ATOMS: atom_id res chain seq x y z
N MET A 1 -12.59 -13.46 -8.18
CA MET A 1 -13.24 -13.59 -6.87
C MET A 1 -13.91 -12.27 -6.53
N ASN A 2 -15.21 -12.26 -6.22
CA ASN A 2 -15.92 -11.05 -5.79
C ASN A 2 -16.02 -10.95 -4.25
N LEU A 3 -16.48 -9.80 -3.74
CA LEU A 3 -16.60 -9.55 -2.29
C LEU A 3 -17.47 -10.59 -1.57
N TYR A 4 -18.57 -11.01 -2.19
CA TYR A 4 -19.46 -12.05 -1.62
C TYR A 4 -18.75 -13.39 -1.48
N GLU A 5 -18.04 -13.83 -2.52
CA GLU A 5 -17.25 -15.07 -2.49
C GLU A 5 -16.19 -15.01 -1.40
N LYS A 6 -15.52 -13.87 -1.23
CA LYS A 6 -14.48 -13.67 -0.19
C LYS A 6 -15.05 -13.82 1.21
N ILE A 7 -16.18 -13.18 1.47
CA ILE A 7 -16.88 -13.28 2.74
C ILE A 7 -17.40 -14.71 2.97
N LYS A 8 -17.88 -15.39 1.92
CA LYS A 8 -18.35 -16.78 2.00
C LYS A 8 -17.24 -17.73 2.39
N GLU A 9 -16.03 -17.57 1.87
CA GLU A 9 -14.88 -18.36 2.28
C GLU A 9 -14.48 -18.11 3.73
N LEU A 10 -14.44 -16.84 4.17
CA LEU A 10 -14.14 -16.48 5.55
C LEU A 10 -15.18 -17.04 6.53
N ALA A 11 -16.46 -16.98 6.16
CA ALA A 11 -17.55 -17.56 6.92
C ALA A 11 -17.42 -19.09 7.01
N ALA A 12 -17.09 -19.76 5.91
CA ALA A 12 -16.84 -21.21 5.89
C ALA A 12 -15.67 -21.60 6.81
N LYS A 13 -14.56 -20.83 6.80
CA LYS A 13 -13.41 -21.05 7.70
C LYS A 13 -13.78 -20.94 9.19
N LYS A 14 -14.73 -20.07 9.54
CA LYS A 14 -15.26 -19.94 10.91
C LYS A 14 -16.46 -20.85 11.19
N ASN A 15 -16.82 -21.74 10.26
CA ASN A 15 -17.96 -22.64 10.33
C ASN A 15 -19.30 -21.93 10.66
N ILE A 16 -19.52 -20.76 10.05
CA ILE A 16 -20.76 -19.99 10.17
C ILE A 16 -21.41 -19.79 8.80
N SER A 17 -22.73 -19.74 8.78
CA SER A 17 -23.48 -19.34 7.59
C SER A 17 -23.45 -17.82 7.39
N ILE A 18 -23.65 -17.37 6.15
CA ILE A 18 -23.81 -15.94 5.84
C ILE A 18 -24.97 -15.33 6.62
N ARG A 19 -26.05 -16.09 6.84
CA ARG A 19 -27.19 -15.63 7.63
C ARG A 19 -26.78 -15.34 9.08
N GLN A 20 -26.05 -16.26 9.71
CA GLN A 20 -25.56 -16.05 11.08
C GLN A 20 -24.59 -14.87 11.16
N LEU A 21 -23.78 -14.66 10.13
CA LEU A 21 -22.91 -13.49 10.03
C LEU A 21 -23.72 -12.19 9.96
N GLU A 22 -24.76 -12.14 9.11
CA GLU A 22 -25.65 -10.98 9.00
C GLU A 22 -26.36 -10.69 10.34
N GLU A 23 -26.86 -11.71 11.03
CA GLU A 23 -27.48 -11.60 12.35
C GLU A 23 -26.51 -11.03 13.40
N LYS A 24 -25.27 -11.54 13.45
CA LYS A 24 -24.22 -11.05 14.37
C LYS A 24 -23.82 -9.60 14.10
N LEU A 25 -23.86 -9.16 12.85
CA LEU A 25 -23.46 -7.82 12.44
C LEU A 25 -24.62 -6.82 12.37
N GLN A 26 -25.82 -7.26 12.74
CA GLN A 26 -27.06 -6.48 12.64
C GLN A 26 -27.31 -5.96 11.21
N LEU A 27 -27.04 -6.82 10.23
CA LEU A 27 -27.31 -6.57 8.81
C LEU A 27 -28.63 -7.25 8.43
N ALA A 28 -29.40 -6.61 7.54
CA ALA A 28 -30.61 -7.22 7.02
C ALA A 28 -30.29 -8.51 6.24
N ASN A 29 -31.22 -9.47 6.26
CA ASN A 29 -31.02 -10.76 5.60
C ASN A 29 -30.74 -10.59 4.08
N GLY A 30 -29.77 -11.35 3.58
CA GLY A 30 -29.36 -11.35 2.18
C GLY A 30 -28.60 -10.09 1.74
N THR A 31 -28.24 -9.20 2.67
CA THR A 31 -27.43 -8.02 2.40
C THR A 31 -26.06 -8.39 1.83
N ILE A 32 -25.36 -9.32 2.47
CA ILE A 32 -24.03 -9.77 2.04
C ILE A 32 -24.12 -10.47 0.68
N ARG A 33 -25.19 -11.22 0.42
CA ARG A 33 -25.43 -11.85 -0.89
C ARG A 33 -25.60 -10.81 -2.01
N ARG A 34 -26.24 -9.67 -1.74
CA ARG A 34 -26.38 -8.58 -2.72
C ARG A 34 -25.03 -7.96 -3.08
N TRP A 35 -24.03 -8.02 -2.20
CA TRP A 35 -22.70 -7.44 -2.46
C TRP A 35 -21.91 -8.10 -3.60
N GLY A 36 -22.38 -9.24 -4.12
CA GLY A 36 -21.87 -9.77 -5.39
C GLY A 36 -22.28 -8.94 -6.62
N LYS A 37 -23.28 -8.07 -6.49
CA LYS A 37 -23.83 -7.23 -7.58
C LYS A 37 -23.90 -5.73 -7.24
N THR A 38 -23.96 -5.38 -5.97
CA THR A 38 -24.14 -3.99 -5.49
C THR A 38 -23.02 -3.60 -4.55
N ASN A 39 -22.60 -2.35 -4.55
CA ASN A 39 -21.58 -1.91 -3.60
C ASN A 39 -22.15 -1.77 -2.18
N PRO A 40 -21.49 -2.31 -1.16
CA PRO A 40 -21.84 -2.06 0.25
C PRO A 40 -21.56 -0.61 0.64
N SER A 41 -22.13 -0.17 1.76
CA SER A 41 -21.61 1.02 2.43
C SER A 41 -20.25 0.71 3.06
N THR A 42 -19.39 1.72 3.15
CA THR A 42 -18.09 1.60 3.84
C THR A 42 -18.27 1.08 5.26
N SER A 43 -19.25 1.60 6.00
CA SER A 43 -19.56 1.15 7.36
C SER A 43 -19.90 -0.34 7.45
N ALA A 44 -20.63 -0.90 6.46
CA ALA A 44 -21.03 -2.29 6.50
C ALA A 44 -19.87 -3.23 6.14
N VAL A 45 -19.02 -2.87 5.17
CA VAL A 45 -17.84 -3.67 4.84
C VAL A 45 -16.79 -3.62 5.94
N THR A 46 -16.62 -2.47 6.62
CA THR A 46 -15.74 -2.35 7.79
C THR A 46 -16.17 -3.30 8.92
N LYS A 47 -17.47 -3.35 9.26
CA LYS A 47 -17.97 -4.31 10.27
C LYS A 47 -17.62 -5.77 9.95
N VAL A 48 -17.67 -6.15 8.67
CA VAL A 48 -17.31 -7.51 8.24
C VAL A 48 -15.81 -7.74 8.35
N ALA A 49 -14.99 -6.75 7.96
CA ALA A 49 -13.54 -6.78 8.12
C ALA A 49 -13.15 -6.96 9.59
N ASP A 50 -13.73 -6.17 10.49
CA ASP A 50 -13.50 -6.23 11.94
C ASP A 50 -13.87 -7.60 12.52
N TYR A 51 -15.02 -8.16 12.13
CA TYR A 51 -15.46 -9.48 12.60
C TYR A 51 -14.51 -10.63 12.21
N PHE A 52 -13.90 -10.53 11.03
CA PHE A 52 -12.92 -11.51 10.56
C PHE A 52 -11.48 -11.16 10.93
N ASN A 53 -11.25 -9.99 11.54
CA ASN A 53 -9.92 -9.46 11.85
C ASN A 53 -9.01 -9.41 10.61
N VAL A 54 -9.55 -8.84 9.52
CA VAL A 54 -8.84 -8.63 8.25
C VAL A 54 -8.98 -7.17 7.83
N SER A 55 -8.15 -6.69 6.90
CA SER A 55 -8.33 -5.35 6.34
C SER A 55 -9.53 -5.30 5.38
N VAL A 56 -10.11 -4.11 5.19
CA VAL A 56 -11.11 -3.90 4.13
C VAL A 56 -10.51 -4.19 2.76
N ASP A 57 -9.24 -3.83 2.54
CA ASP A 57 -8.52 -4.12 1.30
C ASP A 57 -8.41 -5.63 1.04
N TYR A 58 -8.20 -6.45 2.07
CA TYR A 58 -8.23 -7.91 1.94
C TYR A 58 -9.60 -8.40 1.45
N LEU A 59 -10.70 -7.88 1.99
CA LEU A 59 -12.05 -8.24 1.54
C LEU A 59 -12.32 -7.84 0.08
N LEU A 60 -11.72 -6.73 -0.35
CA LEU A 60 -11.83 -6.20 -1.71
C LEU A 60 -10.83 -6.81 -2.69
N GLY A 61 -9.99 -7.76 -2.26
CA GLY A 61 -9.00 -8.43 -3.11
C GLY A 61 -7.79 -7.56 -3.46
N ARG A 62 -7.45 -6.60 -2.62
CA ARG A 62 -6.28 -5.72 -2.72
C ARG A 62 -5.12 -6.18 -1.82
N GLU A 63 -5.00 -7.49 -1.62
CA GLU A 63 -4.00 -8.10 -0.72
C GLU A 63 -2.57 -7.84 -1.17
N GLU A 64 -2.34 -7.86 -2.48
CA GLU A 64 -1.16 -7.29 -3.09
C GLU A 64 -1.46 -5.83 -3.41
N ALA A 65 -1.43 -4.98 -2.39
CA ALA A 65 -1.20 -3.57 -2.64
C ALA A 65 0.07 -3.51 -3.48
N LYS A 66 -0.06 -3.11 -4.75
CA LYS A 66 1.13 -2.86 -5.57
C LYS A 66 1.97 -1.88 -4.75
N PRO A 67 3.25 -2.18 -4.48
CA PRO A 67 4.11 -1.16 -3.90
C PRO A 67 3.92 0.07 -4.79
N VAL A 68 3.60 1.20 -4.15
CA VAL A 68 3.66 2.48 -4.85
C VAL A 68 5.14 2.63 -5.16
N ASN A 69 5.56 2.13 -6.32
CA ASN A 69 6.91 2.27 -6.86
C ASN A 69 7.05 3.71 -7.33
N GLU A 70 6.84 4.66 -6.42
CA GLU A 70 7.29 6.02 -6.63
C GLU A 70 8.83 5.94 -6.72
N PRO A 71 9.42 6.41 -7.83
CA PRO A 71 10.86 6.45 -7.95
C PRO A 71 11.45 7.20 -6.75
N ILE A 72 12.40 6.55 -6.08
CA ILE A 72 13.13 7.20 -4.99
C ILE A 72 14.10 8.19 -5.61
N ASP A 73 14.00 9.45 -5.20
CA ASP A 73 14.91 10.51 -5.61
C ASP A 73 16.24 10.35 -4.84
N LEU A 74 17.21 9.67 -5.46
CA LEU A 74 18.53 9.44 -4.88
C LEU A 74 19.28 10.73 -4.56
N ALA A 75 18.97 11.83 -5.25
CA ALA A 75 19.62 13.10 -4.97
C ALA A 75 19.14 13.69 -3.65
N LYS A 76 17.84 13.54 -3.32
CA LYS A 76 17.34 13.90 -1.98
C LYS A 76 18.00 13.06 -0.89
N VAL A 77 18.02 11.74 -1.09
CA VAL A 77 18.56 10.78 -0.11
C VAL A 77 20.06 10.96 0.11
N ALA A 78 20.81 11.34 -0.92
CA ALA A 78 22.23 11.64 -0.82
C ALA A 78 22.54 12.88 0.02
N ASN A 79 21.63 13.85 0.04
CA ASN A 79 21.81 15.16 0.66
C ASN A 79 21.01 15.33 1.97
N SER A 80 20.26 14.33 2.41
CA SER A 80 19.65 14.33 3.75
C SER A 80 20.61 13.74 4.78
N ASP A 81 21.00 14.56 5.75
CA ASP A 81 21.94 14.18 6.81
C ASP A 81 21.34 13.20 7.84
N ASP A 82 20.00 13.08 7.90
CA ASP A 82 19.27 12.35 8.96
C ASP A 82 18.51 11.08 8.49
N ASP A 83 18.64 10.63 7.25
CA ASP A 83 17.79 9.56 6.68
C ASP A 83 18.43 8.16 6.65
N ASP A 84 19.10 7.73 7.73
CA ASP A 84 19.51 6.32 7.88
C ASP A 84 18.32 5.36 7.71
N ALA A 85 17.12 5.79 8.13
CA ALA A 85 15.88 5.06 7.93
C ALA A 85 15.57 4.79 6.44
N ILE A 86 15.89 5.70 5.53
CA ILE A 86 15.65 5.50 4.09
C ILE A 86 16.65 4.50 3.51
N TRP A 87 17.93 4.64 3.88
CA TRP A 87 18.99 3.75 3.44
C TRP A 87 18.75 2.29 3.85
N GLU A 88 18.12 2.06 5.01
CA GLU A 88 17.83 0.72 5.51
C GLU A 88 16.47 0.17 5.05
N THR A 89 15.45 1.02 4.90
CA THR A 89 14.08 0.57 4.64
C THR A 89 13.76 0.45 3.15
N PHE A 90 14.31 1.35 2.32
CA PHE A 90 13.85 1.51 0.93
C PHE A 90 14.90 1.22 -0.13
N LEU A 91 16.18 1.19 0.23
CA LEU A 91 17.27 0.97 -0.72
C LEU A 91 17.97 -0.36 -0.46
N SER A 92 18.13 -1.17 -1.51
CA SER A 92 18.88 -2.42 -1.47
C SER A 92 19.58 -2.68 -2.80
N ALA A 93 20.70 -3.42 -2.74
CA ALA A 93 21.42 -3.87 -3.92
C ALA A 93 21.46 -5.40 -3.91
N GLY A 94 20.85 -6.04 -4.92
CA GLY A 94 20.76 -7.50 -4.99
C GLY A 94 20.00 -8.13 -3.82
N GLY A 95 19.02 -7.42 -3.25
CA GLY A 95 18.21 -7.88 -2.12
C GLY A 95 18.90 -7.82 -0.76
N ARG A 96 20.02 -7.09 -0.64
CA ARG A 96 20.75 -6.88 0.62
C ARG A 96 20.82 -5.39 0.95
N PRO A 97 20.91 -5.02 2.25
CA PRO A 97 21.18 -3.65 2.65
C PRO A 97 22.46 -3.13 2.00
N LEU A 98 22.49 -1.83 1.69
CA LEU A 98 23.66 -1.16 1.14
C LEU A 98 24.78 -1.08 2.18
N THR A 99 26.00 -1.36 1.75
CA THR A 99 27.19 -1.17 2.59
C THR A 99 27.54 0.31 2.70
N ASP A 100 28.32 0.70 3.71
CA ASP A 100 28.79 2.08 3.87
C ASP A 100 29.54 2.59 2.64
N LYS A 101 30.25 1.69 1.94
CA LYS A 101 30.92 2.01 0.68
C LYS A 101 29.92 2.34 -0.43
N ASP A 102 28.84 1.56 -0.55
CA ASP A 102 27.81 1.82 -1.55
C ASP A 102 27.10 3.16 -1.27
N LYS A 103 26.77 3.41 0.01
CA LYS A 103 26.19 4.69 0.46
C LYS A 103 27.10 5.86 0.12
N ALA A 104 28.41 5.74 0.40
CA ALA A 104 29.39 6.79 0.13
C ALA A 104 29.53 7.09 -1.37
N VAL A 105 29.52 6.07 -2.23
CA VAL A 105 29.55 6.26 -3.69
C VAL A 105 28.28 6.97 -4.17
N ILE A 106 27.10 6.54 -3.71
CA ILE A 106 25.83 7.19 -4.07
C ILE A 106 25.83 8.65 -3.60
N LYS A 107 26.23 8.91 -2.35
CA LYS A 107 26.36 10.27 -1.81
C LYS A 107 27.27 11.12 -2.71
N ALA A 108 28.48 10.64 -3.03
CA ALA A 108 29.42 11.38 -3.88
C ALA A 108 28.88 11.66 -5.29
N VAL A 109 28.18 10.71 -5.90
CA VAL A 109 27.62 10.88 -7.26
C VAL A 109 26.54 11.96 -7.31
N PHE A 110 25.75 12.10 -6.24
CA PHE A 110 24.58 12.98 -6.24
C PHE A 110 24.75 14.26 -5.40
N SER A 111 25.71 14.33 -4.47
CA SER A 111 26.05 15.56 -3.75
C SER A 111 26.55 16.64 -4.70
N ASP A 112 27.48 16.27 -5.58
CA ASP A 112 28.12 17.19 -6.52
C ASP A 112 27.17 17.70 -7.61
N ARG A 113 26.04 17.01 -7.80
CA ARG A 113 25.06 17.31 -8.86
C ARG A 113 23.76 17.91 -8.31
N TRP A 114 23.67 18.12 -7.00
CA TRP A 114 22.44 18.55 -6.34
C TRP A 114 21.92 19.88 -6.91
N GLU A 115 22.79 20.87 -7.05
CA GLU A 115 22.44 22.20 -7.59
C GLU A 115 22.05 22.14 -9.07
N GLU A 116 22.78 21.35 -9.89
CA GLU A 116 22.47 21.14 -11.31
C GLU A 116 21.10 20.48 -11.50
N LEU A 117 20.75 19.51 -10.65
CA LEU A 117 19.48 18.80 -10.70
C LEU A 117 18.32 19.70 -10.30
N GLN A 118 18.49 20.56 -9.29
CA GLN A 118 17.47 21.54 -8.89
C GLN A 118 17.20 22.55 -9.99
N GLN A 119 18.25 23.07 -10.64
CA GLN A 119 18.10 24.04 -11.72
C GLN A 119 17.37 23.41 -12.92
N LYS A 120 17.77 22.22 -13.37
CA LYS A 120 17.08 21.52 -14.47
C LYS A 120 15.63 21.19 -14.15
N ALA A 121 15.33 20.79 -12.92
CA ALA A 121 13.95 20.50 -12.50
C ALA A 121 13.06 21.76 -12.50
N LYS A 122 13.64 22.93 -12.19
CA LYS A 122 12.97 24.23 -12.28
C LYS A 122 12.72 24.63 -13.74
N ASP A 123 13.74 24.52 -14.59
CA ASP A 123 13.65 24.85 -16.02
C ASP A 123 12.60 23.97 -16.75
N LEU A 124 12.52 22.67 -16.42
CA LEU A 124 11.49 21.77 -16.95
C LEU A 124 10.07 22.21 -16.56
N LYS A 125 9.83 22.54 -15.29
CA LYS A 125 8.51 22.99 -14.81
C LYS A 125 8.09 24.33 -15.42
N ASP A 126 9.05 25.21 -15.69
CA ASP A 126 8.80 26.50 -16.35
C ASP A 126 8.57 26.33 -17.86
N SER A 127 9.08 25.26 -18.49
CA SER A 127 8.82 24.92 -19.90
C SER A 127 7.49 24.21 -20.17
N GLU A 128 6.87 23.64 -19.14
CA GLU A 128 5.56 22.98 -19.21
C GLU A 128 4.38 23.94 -18.97
N LYS A 129 4.65 25.24 -18.75
CA LYS A 129 3.66 26.33 -18.61
C LYS A 129 3.53 27.14 -19.89
#